data_AF-A0A7M4F2R7-F1
#
_entry.id   AF-A0A7M4F2R7-F1
#
_cell.length_a   1.000
_cell.length_b   1.000
_cell.length_c   1.000
_cell.angle_alpha   90.00
_cell.angle_beta   90.00
_cell.angle_gamma   90.00
#
_symmetry.space_group_name_H-M   'P 1'
#
loop_
_entity.id
_entity.type
_entity.pdbx_description
1 polymer ?
#
loop_
_entity_poly.entity_id
_entity_poly.type
_entity_poly.pdbx_seq_one_letter_code
_entity_poly.pdbx_strand_id
1 'polypeptide(L)'
;LYRTPIYMLNRIIQLQAVLEVITNQTATALEFLARQSSQMREAIYQNRMALDYLLAEDGGVCGKFNLSNCCLQIDDNEKVVLKIAKEIRKIAHVPIQTWETT
;
A
#
# COMPACT_ATOMS: atom_id res chain seq x y z
N LEU A 1 33.06 7.70 27.90
CA LEU A 1 32.64 6.76 26.83
C LEU A 1 32.91 7.42 25.47
N TYR A 2 34.14 7.33 24.95
CA TYR A 2 34.51 7.91 23.66
C TYR A 2 34.05 6.97 22.54
N ARG A 3 33.01 7.33 21.78
CA ARG A 3 32.66 6.60 20.55
C ARG A 3 33.68 6.97 19.48
N THR A 4 34.44 5.99 19.02
CA THR A 4 35.35 6.20 17.90
C THR A 4 34.57 6.43 16.60
N PRO A 5 35.10 7.20 15.65
CA PRO A 5 34.47 7.41 14.34
C PRO A 5 34.08 6.10 13.64
N ILE A 6 34.94 5.07 13.75
CA ILE A 6 34.70 3.72 13.20
C ILE A 6 33.45 3.08 13.82
N TYR A 7 33.27 3.19 15.14
CA TYR A 7 32.09 2.64 15.81
C TYR A 7 30.80 3.33 15.35
N MET A 8 30.83 4.65 15.16
CA MET A 8 29.65 5.39 14.66
C MET A 8 29.32 5.02 13.23
N LEU A 9 30.32 4.89 12.37
CA LEU A 9 30.15 4.49 10.97
C LEU A 9 29.51 3.10 10.86
N ASN A 10 30.00 2.11 11.61
CA ASN A 10 29.42 0.76 11.63
C ASN A 10 27.94 0.76 12.04
N ARG A 11 27.56 1.63 13.00
CA ARG A 11 26.16 1.77 13.41
C ARG A 11 25.29 2.38 12.31
N ILE A 12 25.79 3.38 11.59
CA ILE A 12 25.05 4.00 10.47
C ILE A 12 24.83 2.97 9.36
N ILE A 13 25.86 2.21 8.97
CA ILE A 13 25.75 1.17 7.94
C ILE A 13 24.72 0.10 8.35
N GLN A 14 24.75 -0.35 9.61
CA GLN A 14 23.76 -1.30 10.13
C GLN A 14 22.33 -0.74 10.07
N LEU A 15 22.13 0.51 10.51
CA LEU A 15 20.81 1.15 10.46
C LEU A 15 20.31 1.28 9.03
N GLN A 16 21.19 1.61 8.10
CA GLN A 16 20.88 1.78 6.68
C GLN A 16 20.44 0.44 6.04
N ALA A 17 21.14 -0.66 6.33
CA ALA A 17 20.76 -1.99 5.86
C ALA A 17 19.41 -2.45 6.44
N VAL A 18 19.17 -2.20 7.73
CA VAL A 18 17.89 -2.53 8.37
C VAL A 18 16.75 -1.70 7.76
N LEU A 19 16.98 -0.43 7.47
CA LEU A 19 16.00 0.45 6.85
C LEU A 19 15.63 -0.02 5.43
N GLU A 20 16.60 -0.44 4.62
CA GLU A 20 16.37 -0.98 3.29
C GLU A 20 15.50 -2.26 3.33
N VAL A 21 15.78 -3.16 4.27
CA VAL A 21 14.98 -4.39 4.45
C VAL A 21 13.55 -4.06 4.87
N ILE A 22 13.37 -3.22 5.89
CA ILE A 22 12.05 -2.88 6.42
C ILE A 22 11.22 -2.18 5.34
N THR A 23 11.79 -1.18 4.67
CA THR A 23 11.07 -0.44 3.62
C THR A 23 10.70 -1.32 2.43
N ASN A 24 11.54 -2.27 2.02
CA ASN A 24 11.20 -3.22 0.96
C ASN A 24 10.05 -4.16 1.38
N GLN A 25 10.07 -4.66 2.61
CA GLN A 25 8.97 -5.47 3.17
C GLN A 25 7.68 -4.66 3.27
N THR A 26 7.73 -3.42 3.76
CA THR A 26 6.57 -2.52 3.85
C THR A 26 6.01 -2.21 2.47
N ALA A 27 6.86 -1.87 1.48
CA ALA A 27 6.42 -1.65 0.10
C ALA A 27 5.70 -2.87 -0.47
N THR A 28 6.21 -4.07 -0.21
CA THR A 28 5.59 -5.33 -0.66
C THR A 28 4.23 -5.55 0.00
N ALA A 29 4.09 -5.28 1.31
CA ALA A 29 2.79 -5.35 1.99
C ALA A 29 1.78 -4.35 1.41
N LEU A 30 2.21 -3.12 1.11
CA LEU A 30 1.37 -2.12 0.46
C LEU A 30 0.88 -2.57 -0.92
N GLU A 31 1.71 -3.23 -1.72
CA GLU A 31 1.31 -3.77 -3.03
C GLU A 31 0.26 -4.87 -2.90
N PHE A 32 0.40 -5.76 -1.92
CA PHE A 32 -0.61 -6.79 -1.65
C PHE A 32 -1.94 -6.19 -1.22
N LEU A 33 -1.91 -5.23 -0.29
CA LEU A 33 -3.11 -4.55 0.19
C LEU A 33 -3.79 -3.76 -0.92
N ALA A 34 -3.03 -3.11 -1.80
CA ALA A 34 -3.57 -2.38 -2.95
C ALA A 34 -4.37 -3.29 -3.88
N ARG A 35 -3.78 -4.42 -4.27
CA ARG A 35 -4.44 -5.41 -5.14
C ARG A 35 -5.64 -6.05 -4.47
N GLN A 36 -5.52 -6.42 -3.19
CA GLN A 36 -6.62 -6.99 -2.43
C GLN A 36 -7.79 -6.01 -2.32
N SER A 37 -7.51 -4.72 -2.05
CA SER A 37 -8.54 -3.68 -1.99
C SER A 37 -9.26 -3.50 -3.34
N SER A 38 -8.54 -3.58 -4.45
CA SER A 38 -9.10 -3.51 -5.80
C SER A 38 -10.02 -4.70 -6.11
N GLN A 39 -9.60 -5.92 -5.76
CA GLN A 39 -10.42 -7.13 -5.91
C GLN A 39 -11.67 -7.10 -5.02
N MET A 40 -11.52 -6.67 -3.76
CA MET A 40 -12.66 -6.52 -2.84
C MET A 40 -13.66 -5.49 -3.36
N ARG A 41 -13.19 -4.38 -3.91
CA ARG A 41 -14.04 -3.37 -4.55
C ARG A 41 -14.86 -3.96 -5.69
N GLU A 42 -14.24 -4.75 -6.57
CA GLU A 42 -14.97 -5.42 -7.67
C GLU A 42 -16.05 -6.38 -7.13
N ALA A 43 -15.71 -7.21 -6.15
CA ALA A 43 -16.66 -8.13 -5.52
C ALA A 43 -17.82 -7.37 -4.84
N ILE A 44 -17.55 -6.24 -4.18
CA ILE A 44 -18.59 -5.39 -3.60
C ILE A 44 -19.54 -4.85 -4.67
N TYR A 45 -19.01 -4.37 -5.81
CA TYR A 45 -19.85 -3.90 -6.91
C TYR A 45 -20.71 -5.00 -7.52
N GLN A 46 -20.14 -6.19 -7.74
CA GLN A 46 -20.89 -7.34 -8.25
C GLN A 46 -22.00 -7.76 -7.29
N ASN A 47 -21.69 -7.84 -5.98
CA ASN A 47 -22.68 -8.14 -4.95
C ASN A 47 -23.78 -7.09 -4.88
N ARG A 48 -23.42 -5.80 -4.99
CA ARG A 48 -24.40 -4.71 -5.01
C ARG A 48 -25.35 -4.84 -6.20
N MET A 49 -24.83 -5.13 -7.38
CA MET A 49 -25.64 -5.33 -8.59
C MET A 49 -26.59 -6.53 -8.45
N ALA A 50 -26.10 -7.65 -7.93
CA ALA A 50 -26.94 -8.82 -7.67
C ALA A 50 -28.06 -8.53 -6.65
N LEU A 51 -27.74 -7.79 -5.57
CA LEU A 51 -28.72 -7.40 -4.57
C LEU A 51 -29.73 -6.38 -5.12
N ASP A 52 -29.30 -5.42 -5.95
CA ASP A 52 -30.20 -4.48 -6.61
C ASP A 52 -31.17 -5.19 -7.56
N TYR A 53 -30.71 -6.22 -8.27
CA TYR A 53 -31.57 -7.06 -9.09
C TYR A 53 -32.61 -7.81 -8.24
N LEU A 54 -32.18 -8.45 -7.15
CA LEU A 54 -33.08 -9.18 -6.25
C LEU A 54 -34.10 -8.26 -5.54
N LEU A 55 -33.73 -7.01 -5.30
CA LEU A 55 -34.54 -6.00 -4.61
C LEU A 55 -35.17 -4.99 -5.57
N ALA A 56 -35.29 -5.32 -6.86
CA ALA A 56 -35.77 -4.36 -7.86
C ALA A 56 -37.15 -3.75 -7.52
N GLU A 57 -38.07 -4.55 -6.99
CA GLU A 57 -39.41 -4.09 -6.56
C GLU A 57 -39.35 -3.16 -5.33
N ASP A 58 -38.34 -3.33 -4.48
CA ASP A 58 -38.08 -2.49 -3.30
C ASP A 58 -37.26 -1.22 -3.64
N GLY A 59 -36.97 -0.97 -4.92
CA GLY A 59 -36.10 0.14 -5.34
C GLY A 59 -34.60 -0.13 -5.15
N GLY A 60 -34.20 -1.39 -5.25
CA GLY A 60 -32.83 -1.85 -5.00
C GLY A 60 -32.44 -1.77 -3.53
N VAL A 61 -31.16 -1.97 -3.20
CA VAL A 61 -30.73 -1.91 -1.80
C VAL A 61 -30.84 -0.49 -1.21
N CYS A 62 -30.84 0.57 -2.03
CA CYS A 62 -31.06 1.92 -1.49
C CYS A 62 -32.51 2.19 -1.10
N GLY A 63 -33.47 1.78 -1.93
CA GLY A 63 -34.88 1.87 -1.58
C GLY A 63 -35.20 1.01 -0.37
N LYS A 64 -34.71 -0.24 -0.37
CA LYS A 64 -34.93 -1.19 0.73
C LYS A 64 -34.43 -0.69 2.09
N PHE A 65 -33.26 -0.05 2.13
CA PHE A 65 -32.64 0.44 3.37
C PHE A 65 -32.85 1.94 3.62
N ASN A 66 -33.65 2.61 2.81
CA ASN A 66 -33.92 4.05 2.91
C ASN A 66 -32.63 4.90 2.98
N LEU A 67 -31.65 4.57 2.14
CA LEU A 67 -30.34 5.24 2.12
C LEU A 67 -30.40 6.50 1.26
N SER A 68 -29.97 7.64 1.80
CA SER A 68 -29.86 8.90 1.04
C SER A 68 -28.64 8.96 0.11
N ASN A 69 -27.56 8.26 0.47
CA ASN A 69 -26.31 8.23 -0.29
C ASN A 69 -26.22 6.94 -1.11
N CYS A 70 -26.97 6.87 -2.22
CA CYS A 70 -27.06 5.64 -3.00
C CYS A 70 -25.91 5.43 -4.01
N CYS A 71 -25.37 6.52 -4.55
CA CYS A 71 -24.32 6.48 -5.57
C CYS A 71 -22.93 6.47 -4.94
N LEU A 72 -22.64 5.47 -4.13
CA LEU A 72 -21.31 5.33 -3.51
C LEU A 72 -20.30 4.84 -4.54
N GLN A 73 -19.41 5.73 -4.93
CA GLN A 73 -18.20 5.37 -5.66
C GLN A 73 -17.11 4.98 -4.66
N ILE A 74 -16.66 3.73 -4.73
CA ILE A 74 -15.46 3.27 -4.04
C ILE A 74 -14.30 3.64 -4.96
N ASP A 75 -13.36 4.42 -4.47
CA ASP A 75 -12.19 4.81 -5.25
C ASP A 75 -11.25 3.63 -5.46
N ASP A 76 -10.72 3.53 -6.69
CA ASP A 76 -9.67 2.59 -7.01
C ASP A 76 -8.31 3.29 -6.90
N ASN A 77 -7.68 3.10 -5.74
CA ASN A 77 -6.39 3.68 -5.42
C ASN A 77 -5.23 2.72 -5.71
N GLU A 78 -5.46 1.56 -6.34
CA GLU A 78 -4.43 0.53 -6.54
C GLU A 78 -3.18 1.13 -7.21
N LYS A 79 -3.35 1.82 -8.34
CA LYS A 79 -2.24 2.42 -9.10
C LYS A 79 -1.45 3.44 -8.29
N VAL A 80 -2.13 4.21 -7.44
CA VAL A 80 -1.50 5.24 -6.60
C VAL A 80 -0.63 4.56 -5.54
N VAL A 81 -1.16 3.56 -4.86
CA VAL A 81 -0.43 2.82 -3.81
C VAL A 81 0.74 2.04 -4.40
N LEU A 82 0.56 1.39 -5.56
CA LEU A 82 1.65 0.71 -6.27
C LEU A 82 2.78 1.68 -6.67
N LYS A 83 2.44 2.89 -7.12
CA LYS A 83 3.42 3.93 -7.43
C LYS A 83 4.19 4.36 -6.18
N ILE A 84 3.51 4.57 -5.05
CA ILE A 84 4.14 4.93 -3.78
C ILE A 84 5.07 3.81 -3.31
N ALA A 85 4.64 2.55 -3.33
CA ALA A 85 5.46 1.40 -2.95
C ALA A 85 6.74 1.30 -3.80
N LYS A 86 6.63 1.56 -5.11
CA LYS A 86 7.77 1.62 -6.02
C LYS A 86 8.75 2.74 -5.64
N GLU A 87 8.25 3.94 -5.35
CA GLU A 87 9.10 5.07 -4.94
C GLU A 87 9.77 4.81 -3.58
N ILE A 88 9.09 4.16 -2.63
CA ILE A 88 9.69 3.75 -1.34
C ILE A 88 10.90 2.85 -1.58
N ARG A 89 10.77 1.80 -2.42
CA ARG A 89 11.90 0.91 -2.74
C ARG A 89 13.05 1.67 -3.40
N LYS A 90 12.74 2.59 -4.30
CA LYS A 90 13.74 3.40 -5.00
C LYS A 90 14.54 4.29 -4.04
N ILE A 91 13.87 4.92 -3.08
CA ILE A 91 14.52 5.82 -2.09
C ILE A 91 15.35 5.01 -1.10
N ALA A 92 14.83 3.87 -0.66
CA ALA A 92 15.49 3.08 0.38
C ALA A 92 16.64 2.22 -0.15
N HIS A 93 16.74 2.02 -1.46
CA HIS A 93 17.83 1.26 -2.04
C HIS A 93 19.17 1.98 -1.85
N VAL A 94 20.14 1.26 -1.29
CA VAL A 94 21.48 1.79 -1.02
C VAL A 94 22.47 1.06 -1.92
N PRO A 95 23.08 1.75 -2.90
CA PRO A 95 24.11 1.13 -3.72
C PRO A 95 25.32 0.79 -2.84
N ILE A 96 26.01 -0.29 -3.23
CA ILE A 96 27.26 -0.73 -2.60
C ILE A 96 28.22 0.46 -2.56
N GLN A 97 28.63 0.84 -1.35
CA GLN A 97 29.57 1.94 -1.14
C GLN A 97 30.98 1.42 -1.47
N THR A 98 31.55 1.90 -2.58
CA THR A 98 32.95 1.65 -2.93
C THR A 98 33.80 2.81 -2.47
N TRP A 99 34.76 2.56 -1.58
CA TRP A 99 35.75 3.57 -1.17
C TRP A 99 37.00 3.40 -2.04
N GLU A 100 37.42 4.47 -2.73
CA GLU A 100 38.75 4.48 -3.34
C GLU A 100 39.80 4.64 -2.25
N THR A 101 40.70 3.66 -2.14
CA THR A 101 41.89 3.77 -1.29
C THR A 101 42.91 4.65 -1.98
N THR A 102 42.96 5.93 -1.60
CA THR A 102 44.06 6.85 -1.97
C THR A 102 45.23 6.70 -1.02
#